data_AF-A0A1V4QLU5-F1
#
_entry.id   AF-A0A1V4QLU5-F1
#
_cell.length_a   1.000
_cell.length_b   1.000
_cell.length_c   1.000
_cell.angle_alpha   90.00
_cell.angle_beta   90.00
_cell.angle_gamma   90.00
#
_symmetry.space_group_name_H-M   'P 1'
#
loop_
_entity.id
_entity.type
_entity.pdbx_description
1 polymer ?
#
loop_
_entity_poly.entity_id
_entity_poly.type
_entity_poly.pdbx_seq_one_letter_code
_entity_poly.pdbx_strand_id
1 'polypeptide(L)'
;MTDLPHATSPYRDLNSYLFSIFGERVQKITLDAGLTCPNRNGRVGTGGCIYCNPRGSGTGAWARGKSITVQLQEGMARLGKRYKAQKFIAYFQSFCNTYAP
;
A
#
# COMPACT_ATOMS: atom_id res chain seq x y z
N MET A 1 -9.91 -15.67 22.46
CA MET A 1 -8.54 -15.32 22.86
C MET A 1 -7.67 -15.54 21.64
N THR A 2 -7.56 -14.53 20.77
CA THR A 2 -6.79 -14.63 19.52
C THR A 2 -5.32 -14.44 19.86
N ASP A 3 -4.52 -15.48 19.61
CA ASP A 3 -3.07 -15.46 19.80
C ASP A 3 -2.47 -14.22 19.17
N LEU A 4 -1.80 -13.40 19.99
CA LEU A 4 -1.03 -12.27 19.50
C LEU A 4 0.13 -12.83 18.67
N PRO A 5 0.24 -12.50 17.38
CA PRO A 5 1.40 -12.90 16.60
C PRO A 5 2.67 -12.31 17.24
N HIS A 6 3.70 -13.14 17.42
CA HIS A 6 5.05 -12.75 17.82
C HIS A 6 5.26 -12.17 19.24
N ALA A 7 4.71 -12.80 20.29
CA ALA A 7 5.03 -12.44 21.68
C ALA A 7 6.54 -12.57 22.06
N THR A 8 7.37 -13.20 21.24
CA THR A 8 8.81 -13.47 21.51
C THR A 8 9.79 -12.71 20.61
N SER A 9 9.31 -11.82 19.72
CA SER A 9 10.20 -11.04 18.85
C SER A 9 10.91 -9.92 19.62
N PRO A 10 12.23 -9.68 19.39
CA PRO A 10 12.95 -8.56 20.02
C PRO A 10 12.51 -7.19 19.49
N TYR A 11 11.68 -7.14 18.44
CA TYR A 11 11.12 -5.91 17.88
C TYR A 11 9.60 -6.03 17.73
N ARG A 12 8.91 -4.89 17.82
CA ARG A 12 7.48 -4.79 17.57
C ARG A 12 7.23 -4.52 16.10
N ASP A 13 6.77 -5.55 15.37
CA ASP A 13 6.38 -5.36 13.98
C ASP A 13 5.04 -4.61 13.87
N LEU A 14 4.79 -4.05 12.68
CA LEU A 14 3.60 -3.24 12.42
C LEU A 14 2.29 -4.02 12.59
N ASN A 15 2.26 -5.31 12.24
CA ASN A 15 1.05 -6.12 12.38
C ASN A 15 0.72 -6.34 13.86
N SER A 16 1.71 -6.67 14.68
CA SER A 16 1.57 -6.81 16.13
C SER A 16 1.16 -5.50 16.81
N TYR A 17 1.74 -4.37 16.38
CA TYR A 17 1.32 -3.04 16.82
C TYR A 17 -0.14 -2.74 16.47
N LEU A 18 -0.54 -2.91 15.21
CA LEU A 18 -1.93 -2.65 14.79
C LEU A 18 -2.91 -3.59 15.48
N PHE A 19 -2.57 -4.87 15.67
CA PHE A 19 -3.42 -5.82 16.38
C PHE A 19 -3.67 -5.37 17.83
N SER A 20 -2.64 -4.87 18.52
CA SER A 20 -2.80 -4.39 19.90
C SER A 20 -3.71 -3.17 20.03
N ILE A 21 -3.89 -2.38 18.96
CA ILE A 21 -4.78 -1.21 18.95
C ILE A 21 -6.19 -1.60 18.53
N PHE A 22 -6.32 -2.43 17.49
CA PHE A 22 -7.59 -2.68 16.82
C PHE A 22 -8.24 -4.01 17.19
N GLY A 23 -7.54 -4.87 17.95
CA GLY A 23 -8.00 -6.20 18.39
C GLY A 23 -8.08 -7.23 17.27
N GLU A 24 -7.64 -6.90 16.06
CA GLU A 24 -7.75 -7.74 14.87
C GLU A 24 -6.70 -7.37 13.82
N ARG A 25 -6.60 -8.18 12.76
CA ARG A 25 -5.68 -7.92 11.66
C ARG A 25 -6.13 -6.70 10.85
N VAL A 26 -5.24 -5.71 10.75
CA VAL A 26 -5.38 -4.57 9.83
C VAL A 26 -4.47 -4.76 8.63
N GLN A 27 -5.04 -4.78 7.43
CA GLN A 27 -4.29 -5.09 6.21
C GLN A 27 -4.15 -3.88 5.27
N LYS A 28 -2.91 -3.59 4.85
CA LYS A 28 -2.65 -2.52 3.87
C LYS A 28 -3.15 -2.90 2.48
N ILE A 29 -3.86 -1.99 1.84
CA ILE A 29 -4.25 -2.03 0.43
C ILE A 29 -3.41 -0.99 -0.31
N THR A 30 -2.52 -1.46 -1.19
CA THR A 30 -1.75 -0.57 -2.07
C THR A 30 -2.67 0.01 -3.15
N LEU A 31 -2.74 1.32 -3.21
CA LEU A 31 -3.54 2.08 -4.16
C LEU A 31 -2.64 2.85 -5.13
N ASP A 32 -3.07 2.88 -6.37
CA ASP A 32 -2.41 3.57 -7.47
C ASP A 32 -3.30 4.71 -7.93
N ALA A 33 -2.92 5.94 -7.57
CA ALA A 33 -3.66 7.16 -7.90
C ALA A 33 -3.03 7.95 -9.06
N GLY A 34 -2.10 7.34 -9.81
CA GLY A 34 -1.38 8.01 -10.89
C GLY A 34 -0.34 9.02 -10.42
N LEU A 35 0.02 8.99 -9.14
CA LEU A 35 0.98 9.91 -8.56
C LEU A 35 2.37 9.71 -9.17
N THR A 36 3.12 10.80 -9.32
CA THR A 36 4.46 10.80 -9.90
C THR A 36 5.45 11.61 -9.04
N CYS A 37 6.74 11.55 -9.41
CA CYS A 37 7.81 12.31 -8.76
C CYS A 37 8.65 13.13 -9.77
N PRO A 38 9.30 14.22 -9.32
CA PRO A 38 10.07 15.12 -10.20
C PRO A 38 11.24 14.44 -10.93
N ASN A 39 11.76 13.36 -10.34
CA ASN A 39 12.89 12.60 -10.90
C ASN A 39 12.45 11.64 -12.03
N ARG A 40 11.13 11.52 -12.27
CA ARG A 40 10.55 10.61 -13.27
C ARG A 40 9.89 11.33 -14.43
N ASN A 41 9.19 12.42 -14.14
CA ASN A 41 8.36 13.11 -15.12
C ASN A 41 9.12 14.12 -16.00
N GLY A 42 10.45 14.18 -15.91
CA GLY A 42 11.27 15.08 -16.72
C GLY A 42 11.44 16.49 -16.13
N ARG A 43 10.84 16.80 -14.97
CA ARG A 43 10.96 18.14 -14.37
C ARG A 43 12.33 18.37 -13.72
N VAL A 44 12.81 17.41 -12.94
CA VAL A 44 14.14 17.47 -12.27
C VAL A 44 15.05 16.37 -12.79
N GLY A 45 14.48 15.28 -13.31
CA GLY A 45 15.22 14.22 -13.99
C GLY A 45 14.27 13.30 -14.75
N THR A 46 14.86 12.34 -15.46
CA THR A 46 14.16 11.34 -16.26
C THR A 46 14.52 9.93 -15.78
N GLY A 47 13.58 8.99 -15.87
CA GLY A 47 13.82 7.57 -15.56
C GLY A 47 13.67 7.18 -14.08
N GLY A 48 13.77 8.13 -13.16
CA GLY A 48 13.64 7.92 -11.72
C GLY A 48 14.97 7.68 -11.01
N CYS A 49 14.92 7.59 -9.68
CA CYS A 49 16.09 7.31 -8.86
C CYS A 49 16.68 5.93 -9.19
N ILE A 50 18.00 5.75 -9.03
CA ILE A 50 18.72 4.50 -9.33
C ILE A 50 18.15 3.26 -8.61
N TYR A 51 17.53 3.47 -7.43
CA TYR A 51 16.91 2.40 -6.64
C TYR A 51 15.43 2.18 -6.97
N CYS A 52 14.83 3.05 -7.79
CA CYS A 52 13.40 3.02 -8.03
C CYS A 52 13.09 2.06 -9.16
N ASN A 53 12.30 1.03 -8.87
CA ASN A 53 11.84 0.12 -9.91
C ASN A 53 10.98 0.86 -10.96
N PRO A 54 10.89 0.36 -12.22
CA PRO A 54 10.17 1.04 -13.30
C PRO A 54 8.68 1.33 -13.03
N ARG A 55 8.06 0.63 -12.07
CA ARG A 55 6.65 0.78 -11.71
C ARG A 55 6.42 1.49 -10.36
N GLY A 56 7.47 1.85 -9.61
CA GLY A 56 7.36 2.53 -8.32
C GLY A 56 6.66 1.75 -7.25
N SER A 57 6.67 0.42 -7.39
CA SER A 57 5.82 -0.49 -6.60
C SER A 57 4.31 -0.30 -6.83
N GLY A 58 3.93 0.43 -7.89
CA GLY A 58 2.55 0.61 -8.31
C GLY A 58 1.94 -0.65 -8.91
N THR A 59 0.62 -0.76 -8.79
CA THR A 59 -0.16 -1.90 -9.31
C THR A 59 -0.50 -1.76 -10.79
N GLY A 60 -0.25 -0.59 -11.39
CA GLY A 60 -0.68 -0.20 -12.73
C GLY A 60 -2.20 -0.07 -12.85
N ALA A 61 -2.91 0.00 -11.72
CA ALA A 61 -4.38 0.06 -11.72
C ALA A 61 -4.88 1.41 -12.25
N TRP A 62 -4.16 2.51 -11.98
CA TRP A 62 -4.48 3.81 -12.54
C TRP A 62 -4.36 3.80 -14.08
N ALA A 63 -3.26 3.26 -14.61
CA ALA A 63 -3.05 3.14 -16.06
C ALA A 63 -4.10 2.25 -16.75
N ARG A 64 -4.77 1.36 -16.00
CA ARG A 64 -5.90 0.54 -16.48
C ARG A 64 -7.27 1.23 -16.30
N GLY A 65 -7.29 2.51 -15.92
CA GLY A 65 -8.51 3.30 -15.72
C GLY A 65 -9.31 2.92 -14.46
N LYS A 66 -8.72 2.18 -13.51
CA LYS A 66 -9.44 1.80 -12.28
C LYS A 66 -9.47 2.96 -11.29
N SER A 67 -10.67 3.39 -10.90
CA SER A 67 -10.84 4.38 -9.83
C SER A 67 -10.32 3.86 -8.48
N ILE A 68 -10.02 4.78 -7.56
CA ILE A 68 -9.57 4.43 -6.20
C ILE A 68 -10.60 3.59 -5.47
N THR A 69 -11.88 3.90 -5.64
CA THR A 69 -12.99 3.12 -5.05
C THR A 69 -12.98 1.67 -5.53
N VAL A 70 -12.80 1.43 -6.83
CA VAL A 70 -12.72 0.07 -7.38
C VAL A 70 -11.50 -0.66 -6.83
N GLN A 71 -10.34 0.01 -6.80
CA GLN A 71 -9.11 -0.57 -6.25
C GLN A 71 -9.25 -0.95 -4.76
N LEU A 72 -9.93 -0.10 -3.98
CA LEU A 72 -10.24 -0.36 -2.57
C LEU A 72 -11.16 -1.57 -2.42
N GLN A 73 -12.29 -1.61 -3.14
CA GLN A 73 -13.26 -2.72 -3.07
C GLN A 73 -12.62 -4.06 -3.45
N GLU A 74 -11.89 -4.10 -4.56
CA GLU A 74 -11.16 -5.30 -5.00
C GLU A 74 -10.07 -5.70 -4.00
N GLY A 75 -9.37 -4.71 -3.44
CA GLY A 75 -8.35 -4.89 -2.41
C GLY A 75 -8.92 -5.51 -1.14
N MET A 76 -10.02 -4.94 -0.61
CA MET A 76 -10.72 -5.43 0.58
C MET A 76 -11.22 -6.86 0.37
N ALA A 77 -11.86 -7.14 -0.77
CA ALA A 77 -12.36 -8.48 -1.07
C ALA A 77 -11.23 -9.52 -1.14
N ARG A 78 -10.16 -9.23 -1.90
CA ARG A 78 -9.03 -10.14 -2.09
C ARG A 78 -8.23 -10.36 -0.80
N LEU A 79 -7.89 -9.27 -0.10
CA LEU A 79 -7.04 -9.33 1.08
C LEU A 79 -7.83 -9.78 2.31
N GLY A 80 -9.11 -9.42 2.42
CA GLY A 80 -10.01 -9.95 3.43
C GLY A 80 -10.17 -11.47 3.32
N LYS A 81 -10.34 -12.00 2.10
CA LYS A 81 -10.38 -13.46 1.88
C LYS A 81 -9.06 -14.14 2.26
N ARG A 82 -7.93 -13.58 1.80
CA ARG A 82 -6.59 -14.17 1.98
C ARG A 82 -6.11 -14.14 3.43
N TYR A 83 -6.32 -13.02 4.11
CA TYR A 83 -5.73 -12.75 5.42
C TYR A 83 -6.76 -12.72 6.55
N LYS A 84 -8.05 -12.95 6.25
CA LYS A 84 -9.16 -12.85 7.22
C LYS A 84 -9.24 -11.48 7.89
N ALA A 85 -8.75 -10.44 7.22
CA ALA A 85 -8.80 -9.07 7.72
C ALA A 85 -10.18 -8.45 7.46
N GLN A 86 -10.72 -7.71 8.44
CA GLN A 86 -11.91 -6.88 8.27
C GLN A 86 -11.59 -5.38 8.30
N LYS A 87 -10.38 -5.02 8.76
CA LYS A 87 -9.87 -3.64 8.77
C LYS A 87 -8.75 -3.45 7.76
N PHE A 88 -8.73 -2.28 7.13
CA PHE A 88 -7.80 -1.98 6.05
C PHE A 88 -7.21 -0.58 6.15
N ILE A 89 -5.99 -0.42 5.65
CA ILE A 89 -5.33 0.88 5.50
C ILE A 89 -5.18 1.15 4.00
N ALA A 90 -5.74 2.26 3.53
CA ALA A 90 -5.47 2.79 2.20
C ALA A 90 -4.02 3.30 2.14
N TYR A 91 -3.21 2.74 1.25
CA TYR A 91 -1.79 3.07 1.16
C TYR A 91 -1.40 3.49 -0.26
N PHE A 92 -1.16 4.77 -0.46
CA PHE A 92 -0.75 5.36 -1.73
C PHE A 92 0.77 5.34 -1.85
N GLN A 93 1.30 4.55 -2.79
CA GLN A 93 2.75 4.36 -2.92
C GLN A 93 3.30 4.71 -4.31
N SER A 94 2.53 4.69 -5.41
CA SER A 94 3.14 4.84 -6.73
C SER A 94 3.85 6.19 -6.88
N PHE A 95 5.18 6.15 -6.86
CA PHE A 95 6.11 7.28 -6.97
C PHE A 95 5.86 8.46 -6.01
N CYS A 96 5.21 8.19 -4.87
CA CYS A 96 5.21 8.88 -3.57
C CYS A 96 5.03 10.41 -3.54
N ASN A 97 3.96 10.88 -4.19
CA ASN A 97 3.09 11.97 -3.71
C ASN A 97 3.62 13.40 -3.83
N THR A 98 4.57 13.67 -4.73
CA THR A 98 4.91 15.08 -5.04
C THR A 98 3.91 15.68 -6.02
N TYR A 99 3.53 14.94 -7.07
CA TYR A 99 2.61 15.44 -8.10
C TYR A 99 1.47 14.46 -8.35
N ALA A 100 0.24 14.97 -8.27
CA ALA A 100 -0.96 14.28 -8.74
C ALA A 100 -1.17 14.54 -10.25
N PRO A 101 -1.87 13.63 -10.97
CA PRO A 101 -2.33 13.87 -12.34
C PRO A 101 -3.24 15.10 -12.48
#